data_AF-A0A0H5D3F3-F1
#
_entry.id   AF-A0A0H5D3F3-F1
#
_cell.length_a   1.000
_cell.length_b   1.000
_cell.length_c   1.000
_cell.angle_alpha   90.00
_cell.angle_beta   90.00
_cell.angle_gamma   90.00
#
_symmetry.space_group_name_H-M   'P 1'
#
loop_
_entity.id
_entity.type
_entity.pdbx_description
1 polymer ?
#
loop_
_entity_poly.entity_id
_entity_poly.type
_entity_poly.pdbx_seq_one_letter_code
_entity_poly.pdbx_strand_id
1 'polypeptide(L)'
;MAPSLFVRFPSLRAPRSSGEVIPVESRARYAALASDFAVLDRLVAPAFRASDLAALSHQNRYRRQQVTILLGSVVASGLGGLQAVFAEQRWPGLLLAALGIALAASSRVTSELNAQSDYLGERVKAERLRALHFRFLSRTGPFAENDRASALRRAVVAIESGREP
;
A
#
# COMPACT_ATOMS: atom_id res chain seq x y z
N MET A 1 12.16 22.37 1.15
CA MET A 1 10.77 21.95 0.91
C MET A 1 10.65 21.48 -0.54
N ALA A 2 10.39 20.19 -0.78
CA ALA A 2 10.07 19.73 -2.13
C ALA A 2 8.61 20.12 -2.46
N PRO A 3 8.30 20.49 -3.71
CA PRO A 3 6.92 20.76 -4.13
C PRO A 3 5.99 19.59 -3.81
N SER A 4 4.76 19.88 -3.37
CA SER A 4 3.76 18.88 -2.94
C SER A 4 3.45 17.80 -4.01
N LEU A 5 3.66 18.13 -5.28
CA LEU A 5 3.57 17.22 -6.42
C LEU A 5 4.59 16.07 -6.35
N PHE A 6 5.81 16.32 -5.85
CA PHE A 6 6.87 15.31 -5.76
C PHE A 6 6.77 14.45 -4.49
N VAL A 7 6.04 14.89 -3.47
CA VAL A 7 5.79 14.11 -2.25
C VAL A 7 5.02 12.82 -2.57
N ARG A 8 4.26 12.80 -3.66
CA ARG A 8 3.45 11.65 -4.09
C ARG A 8 4.07 10.85 -5.23
N PHE A 9 5.25 11.24 -5.73
CA PHE A 9 5.89 10.56 -6.86
C PHE A 9 6.26 9.11 -6.47
N PRO A 10 6.02 8.11 -7.34
CA PRO A 10 6.37 6.74 -7.02
C PRO A 10 7.88 6.59 -6.81
N SER A 11 8.24 5.86 -5.77
CA SER A 11 9.64 5.48 -5.52
C SER A 11 10.00 4.26 -6.37
N LEU A 12 11.23 4.22 -6.88
CA LEU A 12 11.76 3.01 -7.53
C LEU A 12 12.00 1.88 -6.53
N ARG A 13 12.17 2.20 -5.24
CA ARG A 13 12.41 1.23 -4.18
C ARG A 13 11.13 0.95 -3.41
N ALA A 14 10.91 -0.31 -3.09
CA ALA A 14 9.83 -0.71 -2.19
C ALA A 14 10.02 -0.02 -0.81
N PRO A 15 8.92 0.44 -0.19
CA PRO A 15 8.93 0.91 1.19
C PRO A 15 9.55 -0.14 2.11
N ARG A 16 10.46 0.29 3.00
CA ARG A 16 11.18 -0.60 3.93
C ARG A 16 10.71 -0.49 5.37
N SER A 17 9.90 0.51 5.69
CA SER A 17 9.34 0.73 7.01
C SER A 17 7.84 0.98 6.94
N SER A 18 7.14 0.43 7.92
CA SER A 18 5.77 0.78 8.28
C SER A 18 5.83 1.68 9.51
N GLY A 19 4.86 2.59 9.63
CA GLY A 19 4.72 3.40 10.84
C GLY A 19 4.32 2.55 12.05
N GLU A 20 4.51 3.07 13.26
CA GLU A 20 3.91 2.46 14.44
C GLU A 20 2.44 2.89 14.58
N VAL A 21 1.61 2.06 15.24
CA VAL A 21 0.22 2.43 15.54
C VAL A 21 0.17 3.61 16.51
N ILE A 22 1.00 3.56 17.55
CA ILE A 22 1.23 4.66 18.50
C ILE A 22 2.75 4.83 18.62
N PRO A 23 3.31 6.03 18.37
CA PRO A 23 4.75 6.26 18.48
C PRO A 23 5.27 5.96 19.89
N VAL A 24 6.45 5.34 20.01
CA VAL A 24 7.12 5.04 21.29
C VAL A 24 7.14 6.23 22.26
N GLU A 25 7.46 7.44 21.77
CA GLU A 25 7.49 8.66 22.59
C GLU A 25 6.15 8.99 23.25
N SER A 26 5.04 8.67 22.57
CA SER A 26 3.70 8.90 23.10
C SER A 26 3.31 7.84 24.14
N ARG A 27 3.83 6.61 24.01
CA ARG A 27 3.56 5.51 24.96
C ARG A 27 4.17 5.75 26.33
N ALA A 28 5.32 6.43 26.38
CA ALA A 28 6.01 6.77 27.63
C ALA A 28 5.12 7.57 28.61
N ARG A 29 4.11 8.30 28.09
CA ARG A 29 3.14 9.06 28.89
C ARG A 29 2.09 8.19 29.60
N TYR A 30 2.00 6.90 29.25
CA TYR A 30 0.97 5.98 29.72
C TYR A 30 1.59 4.72 30.35
N ALA A 31 2.41 4.90 31.39
CA ALA A 31 3.09 3.79 32.07
C ALA A 31 2.13 2.70 32.59
N ALA A 32 0.90 3.06 32.98
CA ALA A 32 -0.13 2.12 33.40
C ALA A 32 -0.55 1.11 32.32
N LEU A 33 -0.30 1.41 31.04
CA LEU A 33 -0.60 0.56 29.90
C LEU A 33 0.64 -0.21 29.39
N ALA A 34 1.78 -0.15 30.09
CA ALA A 34 3.03 -0.76 29.62
C ALA A 34 2.91 -2.28 29.38
N SER A 35 2.21 -2.99 30.26
CA SER A 35 1.92 -4.42 30.09
C SER A 35 1.03 -4.70 28.88
N ASP A 36 0.00 -3.87 28.68
CA ASP A 36 -0.90 -3.95 27.53
C ASP A 36 -0.15 -3.66 26.22
N PHE A 37 0.76 -2.68 26.19
CA PHE A 37 1.63 -2.39 25.04
C PHE A 37 2.56 -3.55 24.71
N ALA A 38 3.16 -4.21 25.70
CA ALA A 38 4.04 -5.37 25.48
C ALA A 38 3.30 -6.55 24.83
N VAL A 39 2.00 -6.72 25.15
CA VAL A 39 1.15 -7.72 24.49
C VAL A 39 0.86 -7.31 23.05
N LEU A 40 0.53 -6.04 22.81
CA LEU A 40 0.23 -5.50 21.47
C LEU A 40 1.46 -5.54 20.54
N ASP A 41 2.65 -5.25 21.05
CA ASP A 41 3.90 -5.33 20.29
C ASP A 41 4.24 -6.76 19.88
N ARG A 42 3.82 -7.74 20.68
CA ARG A 42 4.03 -9.16 20.39
C ARG A 42 2.99 -9.71 19.42
N LEU A 43 1.72 -9.34 19.59
CA LEU A 43 0.60 -9.98 18.88
C LEU A 43 0.09 -9.18 17.69
N VAL A 44 0.05 -7.84 17.77
CA VAL A 44 -0.57 -6.99 16.75
C VAL A 44 0.47 -6.32 15.86
N ALA A 45 1.58 -5.84 16.42
CA ALA A 45 2.58 -5.07 15.67
C ALA A 45 3.19 -5.84 14.47
N PRO A 46 3.49 -7.16 14.55
CA PRO A 46 4.00 -7.90 13.39
C PRO A 46 3.00 -7.94 12.23
N ALA A 47 1.76 -8.32 12.52
CA ALA A 47 0.68 -8.39 11.52
C ALA A 47 0.37 -7.01 10.92
N PHE A 48 0.37 -5.97 11.75
CA PHE A 48 0.14 -4.59 11.32
C PHE A 48 1.24 -4.13 10.36
N ARG A 49 2.52 -4.32 10.74
CA ARG A 49 3.66 -3.93 9.90
C ARG A 49 3.67 -4.68 8.57
N ALA A 50 3.34 -5.97 8.58
CA ALA A 50 3.26 -6.77 7.36
C ALA A 50 2.18 -6.23 6.41
N SER A 51 0.96 -5.99 6.94
CA SER A 51 -0.17 -5.48 6.15
C SER A 51 0.08 -4.06 5.63
N ASP A 52 0.62 -3.17 6.47
CA ASP A 52 0.90 -1.78 6.09
C ASP A 52 2.05 -1.69 5.08
N LEU A 53 3.13 -2.49 5.23
CA LEU A 53 4.19 -2.59 4.21
C LEU A 53 3.66 -3.13 2.89
N ALA A 54 2.82 -4.17 2.92
CA ALA A 54 2.20 -4.73 1.73
C ALA A 54 1.35 -3.65 1.03
N ALA A 55 0.47 -2.96 1.76
CA ALA A 55 -0.34 -1.86 1.23
C ALA A 55 0.54 -0.76 0.59
N LEU A 56 1.59 -0.30 1.27
CA LEU A 56 2.50 0.71 0.71
C LEU A 56 3.20 0.21 -0.57
N SER A 57 3.55 -1.08 -0.63
CA SER A 57 4.16 -1.68 -1.83
C SER A 57 3.20 -1.72 -3.02
N HIS A 58 1.92 -2.08 -2.80
CA HIS A 58 0.89 -2.11 -3.82
C HIS A 58 0.56 -0.69 -4.30
N GLN A 59 0.45 0.27 -3.39
CA GLN A 59 0.26 1.67 -3.73
C GLN A 59 1.39 2.21 -4.61
N ASN A 60 2.65 1.90 -4.26
CA ASN A 60 3.79 2.34 -5.04
C ASN A 60 3.81 1.70 -6.44
N ARG A 61 3.47 0.40 -6.54
CA ARG A 61 3.35 -0.30 -7.84
C ARG A 61 2.26 0.35 -8.72
N TYR A 62 1.08 0.60 -8.16
CA TYR A 62 -0.02 1.25 -8.86
C TYR A 62 0.37 2.65 -9.36
N ARG A 63 1.04 3.46 -8.54
CA ARG A 63 1.53 4.78 -8.96
C ARG A 63 2.57 4.72 -10.07
N ARG A 64 3.50 3.75 -10.03
CA ARG A 64 4.47 3.55 -11.12
C ARG A 64 3.77 3.28 -12.45
N GLN A 65 2.74 2.47 -12.42
CA GLN A 65 1.96 2.15 -13.61
C GLN A 65 1.24 3.38 -14.18
N GLN A 66 0.60 4.19 -13.34
CA GLN A 66 -0.02 5.44 -13.79
C GLN A 66 1.00 6.39 -14.45
N VAL A 67 2.20 6.52 -13.87
CA VAL A 67 3.26 7.34 -14.45
C VAL A 67 3.74 6.77 -15.80
N THR A 68 3.90 5.44 -15.91
CA THR A 68 4.29 4.80 -17.18
C THR A 68 3.23 5.02 -18.26
N ILE A 69 1.95 4.89 -17.94
CA ILE A 69 0.85 5.14 -18.88
C ILE A 69 0.85 6.60 -19.30
N LEU A 70 0.98 7.54 -18.36
CA LEU A 70 1.01 8.97 -18.67
C LEU A 70 2.18 9.32 -19.61
N LEU A 71 3.39 8.84 -19.28
CA LEU A 71 4.57 9.03 -20.13
C LEU A 71 4.39 8.38 -21.50
N GLY A 72 3.85 7.16 -21.55
CA GLY A 72 3.52 6.46 -22.77
C GLY A 72 2.56 7.26 -23.66
N SER A 73 1.51 7.83 -23.07
CA SER A 73 0.54 8.67 -23.78
C SER A 73 1.16 9.96 -24.33
N VAL A 74 2.07 10.60 -23.58
CA VAL A 74 2.80 11.79 -24.04
C VAL A 74 3.70 11.44 -25.24
N VAL A 75 4.47 10.35 -25.14
CA VAL A 75 5.35 9.90 -26.23
C VAL A 75 4.53 9.50 -27.45
N ALA A 76 3.43 8.75 -27.27
CA ALA A 76 2.55 8.36 -28.36
C ALA A 76 1.94 9.58 -29.07
N SER A 77 1.50 10.58 -28.31
CA SER A 77 0.96 11.83 -28.88
C SER A 77 2.03 12.61 -29.64
N GLY A 78 3.25 12.69 -29.10
CA GLY A 78 4.37 13.36 -29.77
C GLY A 78 4.80 12.66 -31.07
N LEU A 79 4.90 11.33 -31.06
CA LEU A 79 5.21 10.53 -32.24
C LEU A 79 4.10 10.60 -33.29
N GLY A 80 2.83 10.58 -32.87
CA GLY A 80 1.70 10.78 -33.78
C GLY A 80 1.73 12.15 -34.45
N GLY A 81 2.05 13.21 -33.70
CA GLY A 81 2.27 14.55 -34.25
C GLY A 81 3.45 14.61 -35.23
N LEU A 82 4.58 13.98 -34.91
CA LEU A 82 5.73 13.89 -35.80
C LEU A 82 5.40 13.11 -37.09
N GLN A 83 4.64 12.02 -37.01
CA GLN A 83 4.20 11.27 -38.19
C GLN A 83 3.30 12.12 -39.10
N ALA A 84 2.47 13.00 -38.55
CA ALA A 84 1.64 13.91 -39.33
C ALA A 84 2.49 14.94 -40.11
N VAL A 85 3.64 15.37 -39.56
CA VAL A 85 4.57 16.30 -40.21
C VAL A 85 5.48 15.58 -41.21
N PHE A 86 5.93 14.37 -40.90
CA PHE A 86 6.87 13.58 -41.70
C PHE A 86 6.21 12.32 -42.28
N ALA A 87 5.10 12.50 -43.02
CA ALA A 87 4.27 11.39 -43.51
C ALA A 87 5.01 10.39 -44.41
N GLU A 88 6.08 10.81 -45.10
CA GLU A 88 6.87 9.94 -45.98
C GLU A 88 7.89 9.04 -45.23
N GLN A 89 8.17 9.34 -43.95
CA GLN A 89 9.12 8.58 -43.15
C GLN A 89 8.42 7.53 -42.30
N ARG A 90 8.88 6.28 -42.39
CA ARG A 90 8.24 5.11 -41.75
C ARG A 90 8.69 4.88 -40.30
N TRP A 91 9.77 5.52 -39.87
CA TRP A 91 10.37 5.32 -38.54
C TRP A 91 9.47 5.77 -37.36
N PRO A 92 8.63 6.83 -37.44
CA PRO A 92 7.76 7.22 -36.33
C PRO A 92 6.70 6.16 -36.04
N GLY A 93 6.14 5.55 -37.09
CA GLY A 93 5.15 4.47 -36.97
C GLY A 93 5.74 3.19 -36.35
N LEU A 94 6.99 2.86 -36.68
CA LEU A 94 7.69 1.72 -36.06
C LEU A 94 7.93 1.94 -34.56
N LEU A 95 8.33 3.16 -34.17
CA LEU A 95 8.46 3.51 -32.75
C LEU A 95 7.12 3.48 -32.02
N LEU A 96 6.05 3.95 -32.68
CA LEU A 96 4.70 3.91 -32.11
C LEU A 96 4.23 2.47 -31.86
N ALA A 97 4.45 1.58 -32.83
CA ALA A 97 4.12 0.17 -32.71
C ALA A 97 4.93 -0.51 -31.60
N ALA A 98 6.25 -0.25 -31.53
CA ALA A 98 7.10 -0.77 -30.47
C ALA A 98 6.67 -0.28 -29.08
N LEU A 99 6.32 1.00 -28.95
CA LEU A 99 5.79 1.58 -27.71
C LEU A 99 4.44 0.95 -27.33
N GLY A 100 3.54 0.77 -28.30
CA GLY A 100 2.26 0.10 -28.08
C GLY A 100 2.42 -1.33 -27.58
N ILE A 101 3.33 -2.11 -28.17
CA ILE A 101 3.66 -3.47 -27.72
C ILE A 101 4.25 -3.44 -26.29
N ALA A 102 5.18 -2.52 -26.00
CA ALA A 102 5.78 -2.39 -24.68
C ALA A 102 4.73 -2.02 -23.59
N LEU A 103 3.81 -1.10 -23.91
CA LEU A 103 2.72 -0.73 -23.01
C LEU A 103 1.73 -1.89 -22.81
N ALA A 104 1.33 -2.58 -23.88
CA ALA A 104 0.44 -3.74 -23.79
C ALA A 104 1.07 -4.89 -22.99
N ALA A 105 2.36 -5.15 -23.17
CA ALA A 105 3.11 -6.15 -22.41
C ALA A 105 3.20 -5.79 -20.92
N SER A 106 3.47 -4.51 -20.60
CA SER A 106 3.55 -4.06 -19.20
C SER A 106 2.19 -4.10 -18.48
N SER A 107 1.10 -3.84 -19.20
CA SER A 107 -0.27 -3.95 -18.69
C SER A 107 -0.66 -5.40 -18.38
N ARG A 108 -0.27 -6.38 -19.20
CA ARG A 108 -0.52 -7.82 -18.92
C ARG A 108 0.18 -8.33 -17.66
N VAL A 109 1.35 -7.78 -17.33
CA VAL A 109 2.11 -8.14 -16.12
C VAL A 109 1.50 -7.49 -14.86
N THR A 110 0.67 -6.46 -15.03
CA THR A 110 0.16 -5.64 -13.93
C THR A 110 -1.31 -5.31 -14.15
N SER A 111 -2.21 -6.22 -13.76
CA SER A 111 -3.63 -5.90 -13.65
C SER A 111 -3.80 -4.76 -12.63
N GLU A 112 -4.14 -3.57 -13.11
CA GLU A 112 -4.37 -2.38 -12.27
C GLU A 112 -5.42 -2.63 -11.21
N LEU A 113 -6.48 -3.35 -11.62
CA LEU A 113 -7.58 -3.71 -10.75
C LEU A 113 -7.10 -4.61 -9.61
N ASN A 114 -6.18 -5.53 -9.87
CA ASN A 114 -5.62 -6.39 -8.83
C ASN A 114 -4.72 -5.57 -7.90
N ALA A 115 -3.82 -4.74 -8.42
CA ALA A 115 -2.94 -3.93 -7.57
C ALA A 115 -3.71 -2.96 -6.67
N GLN A 116 -4.81 -2.38 -7.16
CA GLN A 116 -5.69 -1.52 -6.36
C GLN A 116 -6.50 -2.33 -5.34
N SER A 117 -7.06 -3.48 -5.74
CA SER A 117 -7.80 -4.37 -4.86
C SER A 117 -6.91 -4.89 -3.72
N ASP A 118 -5.69 -5.32 -4.04
CA ASP A 118 -4.68 -5.78 -3.09
C ASP A 118 -4.31 -4.66 -2.10
N TYR A 119 -4.09 -3.45 -2.62
CA TYR A 119 -3.85 -2.26 -1.78
C TYR A 119 -4.99 -2.04 -0.79
N LEU A 120 -6.24 -2.05 -1.26
CA LEU A 120 -7.41 -1.82 -0.41
C LEU A 120 -7.57 -2.94 0.62
N GLY A 121 -7.38 -4.20 0.21
CA GLY A 121 -7.46 -5.36 1.10
C GLY A 121 -6.44 -5.27 2.24
N GLU A 122 -5.17 -5.04 1.92
CA GLU A 122 -4.11 -4.89 2.91
C GLU A 122 -4.30 -3.64 3.78
N ARG A 123 -4.82 -2.55 3.20
CA ARG A 123 -5.13 -1.35 3.97
C ARG A 123 -6.26 -1.58 4.97
N VAL A 124 -7.31 -2.30 4.58
CA VAL A 124 -8.41 -2.67 5.48
C VAL A 124 -7.89 -3.54 6.63
N LYS A 125 -7.00 -4.51 6.37
CA LYS A 125 -6.36 -5.30 7.43
C LYS A 125 -5.58 -4.42 8.40
N ALA A 126 -4.75 -3.51 7.89
CA ALA A 126 -3.97 -2.59 8.72
C ALA A 126 -4.87 -1.69 9.58
N GLU A 127 -5.96 -1.15 9.03
CA GLU A 127 -6.91 -0.34 9.81
C GLU A 127 -7.69 -1.17 10.83
N ARG A 128 -8.09 -2.41 10.49
CA ARG A 128 -8.71 -3.34 11.45
C ARG A 128 -7.77 -3.67 12.61
N LEU A 129 -6.49 -3.90 12.34
CA LEU A 129 -5.46 -4.12 13.36
C LEU A 129 -5.21 -2.87 14.22
N ARG A 130 -5.26 -1.67 13.62
CA ARG A 130 -5.22 -0.39 14.36
C ARG A 130 -6.43 -0.23 15.27
N ALA A 131 -7.64 -0.52 14.78
CA ALA A 131 -8.85 -0.50 15.60
C ALA A 131 -8.79 -1.52 16.74
N LEU A 132 -8.31 -2.74 16.45
CA LEU A 132 -8.10 -3.80 17.43
C LEU A 132 -7.13 -3.37 18.55
N HIS A 133 -6.05 -2.66 18.19
CA HIS A 133 -5.10 -2.07 19.14
C HIS A 133 -5.81 -1.17 20.16
N PHE A 134 -6.62 -0.22 19.69
CA PHE A 134 -7.37 0.68 20.57
C PHE A 134 -8.48 -0.01 21.36
N ARG A 135 -9.18 -0.99 20.77
CA ARG A 135 -10.19 -1.80 21.48
C ARG A 135 -9.57 -2.60 22.63
N PHE A 136 -8.37 -3.16 22.41
CA PHE A 136 -7.64 -3.85 23.47
C PHE A 136 -7.23 -2.89 24.59
N LEU A 137 -6.69 -1.71 24.28
CA LEU A 137 -6.28 -0.72 25.28
C LEU A 137 -7.47 -0.17 26.09
N SER A 138 -8.60 0.07 25.43
CA SER A 138 -9.84 0.54 26.07
C SER A 138 -10.59 -0.55 26.84
N ARG A 139 -10.14 -1.81 26.78
CA ARG A 139 -10.76 -2.96 27.44
C ARG A 139 -12.24 -3.15 27.09
N THR A 140 -12.59 -2.94 25.82
CA THR A 140 -13.98 -2.97 25.35
C THR A 140 -14.32 -4.29 24.63
N GLY A 141 -15.60 -4.68 24.70
CA GLY A 141 -16.13 -5.87 24.01
C GLY A 141 -15.44 -7.17 24.47
N PRO A 142 -14.91 -8.01 23.55
CA PRO A 142 -14.24 -9.27 23.90
C PRO A 142 -12.99 -9.11 24.79
N PHE A 143 -12.52 -7.87 24.98
CA PHE A 143 -11.35 -7.55 25.79
C PHE A 143 -11.70 -6.96 27.17
N ALA A 144 -12.94 -7.11 27.63
CA ALA A 144 -13.32 -6.71 29.00
C ALA A 144 -12.98 -7.77 30.05
N GLU A 145 -12.87 -9.04 29.66
CA GLU A 145 -12.72 -10.19 30.57
C GLU A 145 -11.24 -10.51 30.89
N ASN A 146 -10.95 -11.64 31.55
CA ASN A 146 -9.59 -12.01 31.95
C ASN A 146 -8.75 -12.66 30.83
N ASP A 147 -9.38 -13.26 29.80
CA ASP A 147 -8.68 -13.98 28.69
C ASP A 147 -8.42 -13.09 27.44
N ARG A 148 -8.12 -11.81 27.65
CA ARG A 148 -8.03 -10.81 26.57
C ARG A 148 -6.92 -11.10 25.59
N ALA A 149 -5.80 -11.67 26.06
CA ALA A 149 -4.65 -11.98 25.21
C ALA A 149 -4.96 -13.10 24.20
N SER A 150 -5.73 -14.12 24.61
CA SER A 150 -6.14 -15.19 23.70
C SER A 150 -7.21 -14.71 22.73
N ALA A 151 -8.17 -13.90 23.20
CA ALA A 151 -9.13 -13.23 22.33
C ALA A 151 -8.42 -12.36 21.28
N LEU A 152 -7.38 -11.62 21.69
CA LEU A 152 -6.59 -10.78 20.80
C LEU A 152 -5.86 -11.61 19.74
N ARG A 153 -5.24 -12.73 20.14
CA ARG A 153 -4.58 -13.65 19.20
C ARG A 153 -5.55 -14.18 18.15
N ARG A 154 -6.75 -14.61 18.57
CA ARG A 154 -7.79 -15.09 17.64
C ARG A 154 -8.23 -14.00 16.67
N ALA A 155 -8.44 -12.78 17.17
CA ALA A 155 -8.83 -11.63 16.36
C ALA A 155 -7.75 -11.25 15.33
N VAL A 156 -6.46 -11.29 15.70
CA VAL A 156 -5.36 -11.04 14.76
C VAL A 156 -5.37 -12.06 13.62
N VAL A 157 -5.44 -13.36 13.95
CA VAL A 157 -5.49 -14.44 12.94
C VAL A 157 -6.71 -14.31 12.02
N ALA A 158 -7.86 -13.92 12.58
CA ALA A 158 -9.07 -13.66 11.80
C ALA A 158 -8.84 -12.55 10.76
N ILE A 159 -8.27 -11.41 11.17
CA ILE A 159 -7.99 -10.28 10.29
C ILE A 159 -6.94 -10.64 9.23
N GLU A 160 -5.87 -11.35 9.58
CA GLU A 160 -4.86 -11.81 8.63
C GLU A 160 -5.48 -12.68 7.53
N SER A 161 -6.45 -13.53 7.90
CA SER A 161 -7.23 -14.35 6.95
C SER A 161 -8.32 -13.58 6.20
N GLY A 162 -8.42 -12.25 6.37
CA GLY A 162 -9.43 -11.40 5.72
C GLY A 162 -10.82 -11.44 6.33
N ARG A 163 -11.01 -12.14 7.46
CA ARG A 163 -12.28 -12.24 8.17
C ARG A 163 -12.46 -11.08 9.16
N GLU A 164 -13.70 -10.89 9.61
CA GLU A 164 -13.98 -9.95 10.69
C GLU A 164 -13.59 -10.54 12.06
N PRO A 165 -13.01 -9.72 12.96
CA PRO A 165 -12.58 -10.14 14.29
C PRO A 165 -13.71 -10.31 15.31
#